data_AF-A0A4R5KS18-F1
#
_entry.id   AF-A0A4R5KS18-F1
#
_cell.length_a   1.000
_cell.length_b   1.000
_cell.length_c   1.000
_cell.angle_alpha   90.00
_cell.angle_beta   90.00
_cell.angle_gamma   90.00
#
_symmetry.space_group_name_H-M   'P 1'
#
loop_
_entity.id
_entity.type
_entity.pdbx_description
1 polymer ?
#
loop_
_entity_poly.entity_id
_entity_poly.type
_entity_poly.pdbx_seq_one_letter_code
_entity_poly.pdbx_strand_id
1 'polypeptide(L)' 'MKPLQISPETAQKLAKQLNVPLEHLMHMPQHILLQKLAELAKQQTEPGGEPDGSDSSNQRS' A
#
# COMPACT_ATOMS: atom_id res chain seq x y z
N MET A 1 -2.79 -17.19 -13.15
CA MET A 1 -3.07 -16.17 -12.11
C MET A 1 -4.58 -16.09 -11.98
N LYS A 2 -5.15 -16.51 -10.84
CA LYS A 2 -6.60 -16.39 -10.61
C LYS A 2 -6.89 -14.90 -10.45
N PRO A 3 -7.78 -14.28 -11.24
CA PRO A 3 -8.05 -12.85 -11.12
C PRO A 3 -8.54 -12.57 -9.70
N LEU A 4 -8.00 -11.51 -9.08
CA LEU A 4 -8.43 -11.05 -7.77
C LEU A 4 -9.95 -10.80 -7.85
N GLN A 5 -10.74 -11.64 -7.18
CA GLN A 5 -12.19 -11.49 -7.10
C GLN A 5 -12.55 -10.42 -6.08
N ILE A 6 -11.98 -9.22 -6.23
CA ILE A 6 -12.29 -8.07 -5.38
C ILE A 6 -13.32 -7.21 -6.08
N SER A 7 -14.40 -6.90 -5.38
CA SER A 7 -15.38 -5.94 -5.87
C SER A 7 -14.73 -4.54 -5.96
N PRO A 8 -15.20 -3.68 -6.88
CA PRO A 8 -14.67 -2.33 -7.04
C PRO A 8 -14.77 -1.49 -5.75
N GLU A 9 -15.80 -1.71 -4.93
CA GLU A 9 -15.91 -1.08 -3.61
C GLU A 9 -14.79 -1.51 -2.64
N THR A 10 -14.48 -2.82 -2.62
CA THR A 10 -13.39 -3.34 -1.77
C THR A 10 -12.04 -2.81 -2.24
N ALA A 11 -11.84 -2.75 -3.55
CA ALA A 11 -10.62 -2.21 -4.15
C ALA A 11 -10.42 -0.73 -3.78
N GLN A 12 -11.47 0.10 -3.84
CA GLN A 12 -11.38 1.51 -3.42
C GLN A 12 -11.07 1.68 -1.94
N LYS A 13 -11.66 0.86 -1.07
CA LYS A 13 -11.39 0.89 0.37
C LYS A 13 -9.94 0.48 0.67
N LEU A 14 -9.48 -0.61 0.07
CA LEU A 14 -8.10 -1.08 0.20
C LEU A 14 -7.08 -0.07 -0.34
N ALA A 15 -7.35 0.53 -1.49
CA ALA A 15 -6.49 1.56 -2.09
C ALA A 15 -6.28 2.75 -1.13
N LYS A 16 -7.37 3.22 -0.50
CA LYS A 16 -7.33 4.30 0.49
C LYS A 16 -6.58 3.89 1.76
N GLN A 17 -6.86 2.70 2.30
CA GLN A 17 -6.22 2.21 3.53
C GLN A 17 -4.72 1.99 3.34
N LEU A 18 -4.32 1.40 2.21
CA LEU A 18 -2.92 1.13 1.88
C LEU A 18 -2.20 2.33 1.26
N ASN A 19 -2.88 3.49 1.17
CA ASN A 19 -2.40 4.72 0.54
C ASN A 19 -1.77 4.48 -0.86
N VAL A 20 -2.38 3.61 -1.66
CA VAL A 20 -1.93 3.28 -3.02
C VAL A 20 -2.99 3.64 -4.06
N PRO A 21 -2.60 4.08 -5.27
CA PRO A 21 -3.53 4.35 -6.35
C PRO A 21 -4.36 3.11 -6.73
N LEU A 22 -5.64 3.31 -7.05
CA LEU A 22 -6.55 2.23 -7.45
C LEU A 22 -6.02 1.47 -8.68
N GLU A 23 -5.49 2.17 -9.68
CA GLU A 23 -4.92 1.55 -10.89
C GLU A 23 -3.78 0.58 -10.54
N HIS A 24 -2.91 0.98 -9.63
CA HIS A 24 -1.80 0.15 -9.16
C HIS A 24 -2.34 -1.05 -8.37
N LEU A 25 -3.36 -0.87 -7.53
CA LEU A 25 -3.99 -1.95 -6.77
C LEU A 25 -4.65 -3.01 -7.68
N MET A 26 -5.27 -2.59 -8.79
CA MET A 26 -5.87 -3.53 -9.76
C MET A 26 -4.85 -4.36 -10.53
N HIS A 27 -3.60 -3.90 -10.63
CA HIS A 27 -2.50 -4.64 -11.26
C HIS A 27 -1.59 -5.33 -10.23
N MET A 28 -1.83 -5.06 -8.95
CA MET A 28 -1.00 -5.57 -7.87
C MET A 28 -1.21 -7.10 -7.72
N PRO A 29 -0.14 -7.89 -7.69
CA PRO A 29 -0.26 -9.31 -7.42
C PRO A 29 -0.67 -9.56 -5.97
N GLN A 30 -1.46 -10.61 -5.75
CA GLN A 30 -2.09 -10.92 -4.45
C GLN A 30 -1.10 -11.05 -3.28
N HIS A 31 0.10 -11.57 -3.51
CA HIS A 31 1.11 -11.72 -2.45
C HIS A 31 1.66 -10.37 -1.96
N ILE A 32 1.75 -9.36 -2.83
CA ILE A 32 2.18 -7.99 -2.45
C ILE A 32 1.09 -7.29 -1.64
N LEU A 33 -0.18 -7.48 -2.01
CA LEU A 33 -1.31 -6.99 -1.21
C LEU A 33 -1.26 -7.54 0.22
N LEU A 34 -0.99 -8.83 0.39
CA LEU A 34 -0.86 -9.46 1.71
C LEU A 34 0.31 -8.90 2.51
N GLN A 35 1.45 -8.63 1.87
CA GLN A 35 2.60 -8.02 2.54
C GLN A 35 2.26 -6.61 3.05
N LYS A 36 1.68 -5.75 2.21
CA LYS A 36 1.28 -4.39 2.61
C LYS A 36 0.21 -4.38 3.70
N LEU A 37 -0.75 -5.31 3.65
CA LEU A 37 -1.75 -5.47 4.72
C LEU A 37 -1.09 -5.90 6.04
N ALA A 38 -0.11 -6.80 6.00
CA ALA A 38 0.64 -7.20 7.18
C ALA A 38 1.51 -6.06 7.74
N GLU A 39 2.10 -5.23 6.88
CA GLU A 39 2.82 -4.01 7.27
C GLU A 39 1.88 -3.00 7.92
N LEU A 40 0.69 -2.76 7.35
CA LEU A 40 -0.30 -1.85 7.89
C LEU A 40 -0.80 -2.32 9.27
N ALA A 41 -1.10 -3.61 9.42
CA ALA A 41 -1.52 -4.18 10.71
C ALA A 41 -0.44 -4.02 11.79
N LYS A 42 0.84 -4.11 11.42
CA LYS A 42 1.97 -3.84 12.33
C LYS A 42 2.07 -2.37 12.67
N GLN A 43 1.90 -1.46 11.71
CA GLN A 43 1.93 -0.02 11.95
C GLN A 43 0.75 0.45 12.80
N GLN A 44 -0.43 -0.18 12.71
CA GLN A 44 -1.56 0.15 13.58
C GLN A 44 -1.33 -0.24 15.05
N THR A 45 -0.38 -1.12 15.34
CA THR A 45 -0.01 -1.48 16.72
C THR A 45 1.04 -0.56 17.32
N GLU A 46 1.69 0.29 16.52
CA GLU A 46 2.76 1.21 16.92
C GLU A 46 2.35 2.65 16.56
N PRO A 47 1.95 3.51 17.52
CA PRO A 47 1.59 4.89 17.23
C PRO A 47 2.86 5.71 16.91
N GLY A 48 3.34 5.71 15.66
CA GLY A 48 4.38 6.67 15.23
C GLY A 48 5.32 6.29 14.09
N GLY A 49 4.86 5.62 13.02
CA GLY A 49 5.73 5.27 11.89
C GLY A 49 5.22 5.79 10.56
N GLU A 50 5.58 7.02 10.21
CA GLU A 50 5.47 7.57 8.85
C GLU A 50 6.46 6.85 7.92
N PRO A 51 6.05 6.31 6.76
CA PRO A 51 6.96 5.98 5.68
C PRO A 51 6.77 6.99 4.55
N ASP A 52 7.23 8.23 4.74
CA ASP A 52 7.35 9.18 3.63
C ASP A 52 8.68 8.93 2.91
N GLY A 53 8.60 8.10 1.89
CA GLY A 53 9.63 7.99 0.87
C GLY A 53 9.59 9.21 -0.04
N SER A 54 10.20 10.31 0.40
CA SER A 54 10.63 11.42 -0.45
C SER A 54 12.15 11.48 -0.49
N ASP A 55 12.75 10.63 -1.32
CA ASP A 55 14.11 10.83 -1.80
C ASP A 55 14.10 12.06 -2.73
N SER A 56 14.72 13.15 -2.29
CA SER A 56 15.19 14.22 -3.17
C SER A 56 16.43 14.85 -2.55
N SER A 57 17.57 14.23 -2.90
CA SER A 57 18.85 14.88 -3.21
C SER A 57 19.05 16.34 -2.77
N ASN A 58 19.94 16.58 -1.81
CA ASN A 58 20.81 17.76 -1.91
C ASN A 58 22.24 17.46 -1.46
N GLN A 59 23.11 17.44 -2.45
CA GLN A 59 24.53 17.15 -2.42
C GLN A 59 25.29 18.39 -1.92
N ARG A 60 26.25 18.18 -1.02
CA ARG A 60 27.45 19.00 -0.72
C ARG A 60 27.45 20.48 -1.16
N SER A 61 27.66 21.37 -0.19
CA SER A 61 28.62 22.48 -0.29
C SER A 61 29.13 22.84 1.10
#